data_AF-A0A0M0LJM3-F1
#
_entry.id   AF-A0A0M0LJM3-F1
#
_cell.length_a   1.000
_cell.length_b   1.000
_cell.length_c   1.000
_cell.angle_alpha   90.00
_cell.angle_beta   90.00
_cell.angle_gamma   90.00
#
_symmetry.space_group_name_H-M   'P 1'
#
loop_
_entity.id
_entity.type
_entity.pdbx_description
1 polymer ?
#
loop_
_entity_poly.entity_id
_entity_poly.type
_entity_poly.pdbx_seq_one_letter_code
_entity_poly.pdbx_strand_id
1 'polypeptide(L)'
;MRKKIWVLFVFGFMLLTACSNSNGFVELQHAKANTDTPKENESKAENSTQTIKKLKKEIAVYKMEKENFAIISNLSRDFVQAQKTGNQKQLQALMAKELTLKNKDNGLYVIIDNVDWLLYTLDGKNYLDDWVIQGYDYNKDNQTFNIFIREFYKSNNVELVSPPTFLHLVFKKVHDEWKIVNLEFDV
;
A
#
# COMPACT_ATOMS: atom_id res chain seq x y z
N MET A 1 50.21 -34.54 27.77
CA MET A 1 48.73 -34.41 27.87
C MET A 1 48.28 -33.55 26.70
N ARG A 2 47.93 -34.10 25.52
CA ARG A 2 46.65 -34.69 25.09
C ARG A 2 45.42 -33.79 25.34
N LYS A 3 44.70 -33.53 24.23
CA LYS A 3 43.31 -33.00 24.04
C LYS A 3 43.27 -31.50 23.76
N LYS A 4 42.70 -30.97 22.66
CA LYS A 4 41.81 -31.50 21.61
C LYS A 4 41.94 -30.63 20.35
N ILE A 5 42.35 -31.26 19.26
CA ILE A 5 42.14 -30.86 17.86
C ILE A 5 40.76 -31.41 17.49
N TRP A 6 39.75 -30.58 17.14
CA TRP A 6 38.50 -31.05 16.52
C TRP A 6 37.75 -29.87 15.87
N VAL A 7 38.38 -29.19 14.91
CA VAL A 7 37.69 -28.34 13.92
C VAL A 7 38.47 -28.42 12.61
N LEU A 8 38.34 -29.54 11.90
CA LEU A 8 38.83 -29.70 10.53
C LEU A 8 38.18 -30.95 9.93
N PHE A 9 36.88 -30.89 9.67
CA PHE A 9 36.21 -31.81 8.76
C PHE A 9 34.99 -31.09 8.16
N VAL A 10 34.80 -31.30 6.86
CA VAL A 10 33.70 -30.81 6.00
C VAL A 10 33.93 -29.44 5.33
N PHE A 11 35.00 -29.33 4.55
CA PHE A 11 35.03 -28.52 3.32
C PHE A 11 36.00 -29.18 2.33
N GLY A 12 35.50 -30.14 1.54
CA GLY A 12 36.37 -30.85 0.59
C GLY A 12 35.75 -32.13 0.02
N PHE A 13 34.57 -32.02 -0.61
CA PHE A 13 34.05 -33.05 -1.52
C PHE A 13 33.10 -32.43 -2.57
N MET A 14 33.55 -31.36 -3.20
CA MET A 14 33.05 -30.99 -4.53
C MET A 14 34.26 -30.89 -5.44
N LEU A 15 34.33 -31.83 -6.39
CA LEU A 15 35.27 -32.04 -7.49
C LEU A 15 35.72 -33.50 -7.44
N LEU A 16 34.99 -34.38 -8.14
CA LEU A 16 35.45 -35.61 -8.82
C LEU A 16 34.25 -36.51 -9.16
N THR A 17 33.44 -36.08 -10.14
CA THR A 17 32.76 -37.00 -11.08
C THR A 17 32.80 -36.41 -12.49
N ALA A 18 34.02 -36.13 -12.95
CA ALA A 18 34.34 -36.16 -14.36
C ALA A 18 35.10 -37.47 -14.61
N CYS A 19 34.39 -38.53 -15.01
CA CYS A 19 34.98 -39.70 -15.64
C CYS A 19 34.42 -39.80 -17.05
N SER A 20 35.32 -39.67 -18.03
CA SER A 20 35.06 -39.87 -19.44
C SER A 20 35.21 -41.34 -19.85
N ASN A 21 34.61 -41.64 -21.02
CA ASN A 21 34.88 -42.72 -21.99
C ASN A 21 34.12 -44.05 -21.83
N SER A 22 33.28 -44.39 -22.82
CA SER A 22 33.72 -45.22 -23.95
C SER A 22 32.65 -45.30 -25.05
N ASN A 23 33.09 -45.31 -26.31
CA ASN A 23 32.25 -45.52 -27.49
C ASN A 23 31.76 -46.97 -27.56
N GLY A 24 30.46 -47.16 -27.74
CA GLY A 24 29.83 -48.45 -28.03
C GLY A 24 28.45 -48.24 -28.65
N PHE A 25 28.36 -48.51 -29.95
CA PHE A 25 27.18 -48.33 -30.79
C PHE A 25 26.14 -49.42 -30.47
N VAL A 26 24.95 -49.06 -29.99
CA VAL A 26 23.71 -49.86 -30.07
C VAL A 26 22.54 -48.92 -30.37
N GLU A 27 22.23 -48.82 -31.65
CA GLU A 27 20.90 -49.02 -32.24
C GLU A 27 19.67 -48.37 -31.58
N LEU A 28 19.21 -47.30 -32.25
CA LEU A 28 17.80 -46.98 -32.55
C LEU A 28 16.72 -47.64 -31.68
N GLN A 29 16.14 -46.85 -30.76
CA GLN A 29 14.70 -46.54 -30.75
C GLN A 29 14.38 -45.58 -29.58
N HIS A 30 13.43 -44.69 -29.81
CA HIS A 30 13.01 -43.58 -28.95
C HIS A 30 13.89 -42.33 -29.00
N ALA A 31 14.01 -41.78 -30.22
CA ALA A 31 13.66 -40.37 -30.37
C ALA A 31 12.21 -40.20 -29.85
N LYS A 32 12.05 -39.94 -28.55
CA LYS A 32 10.94 -39.10 -28.09
C LYS A 32 11.22 -37.74 -28.70
N ALA A 33 10.77 -37.58 -29.94
CA ALA A 33 10.36 -36.29 -30.42
C ALA A 33 9.33 -35.80 -29.40
N ASN A 34 9.78 -34.96 -28.46
CA ASN A 34 8.92 -33.96 -27.87
C ASN A 34 8.47 -33.09 -29.03
N THR A 35 7.46 -33.59 -29.73
CA THR A 35 6.60 -32.80 -30.59
C THR A 35 5.79 -31.98 -29.60
N ASP A 36 6.41 -30.92 -29.06
CA ASP A 36 5.66 -29.78 -28.55
C ASP A 36 4.75 -29.38 -29.73
N THR A 37 3.49 -29.80 -29.65
CA THR A 37 2.55 -29.53 -30.72
C THR A 37 2.45 -28.01 -30.88
N PRO A 38 2.31 -27.47 -32.10
CA PRO A 38 2.19 -26.02 -32.33
C PRO A 38 1.18 -25.35 -31.40
N LYS A 39 0.07 -26.04 -31.07
CA LYS A 39 -0.95 -25.63 -30.10
C LYS A 39 -0.44 -25.45 -28.66
N GLU A 40 0.47 -26.30 -28.20
CA GLU A 40 1.03 -26.20 -26.84
C GLU A 40 2.00 -25.01 -26.72
N ASN A 41 2.76 -24.74 -27.79
CA ASN A 41 3.64 -23.57 -27.86
C ASN A 41 2.85 -22.26 -28.01
N GLU A 42 1.77 -22.24 -28.79
CA GLU A 42 0.82 -21.11 -28.89
C GLU A 42 0.17 -20.81 -27.54
N SER A 43 -0.34 -21.83 -26.85
CA SER A 43 -0.90 -21.72 -25.50
C SER A 43 0.11 -21.14 -24.49
N LYS A 44 1.35 -21.62 -24.49
CA LYS A 44 2.42 -21.11 -23.62
C LYS A 44 2.79 -19.66 -23.96
N ALA A 45 2.81 -19.30 -25.24
CA ALA A 45 3.09 -17.94 -25.71
C ALA A 45 1.96 -16.96 -25.34
N GLU A 46 0.69 -17.36 -25.48
CA GLU A 46 -0.48 -16.58 -25.07
C GLU A 46 -0.49 -16.36 -23.55
N ASN A 47 -0.27 -17.41 -22.75
CA ASN A 47 -0.18 -17.32 -21.30
C ASN A 47 0.95 -16.38 -20.86
N SER A 48 2.11 -16.47 -21.51
CA SER A 48 3.25 -15.58 -21.26
C SER A 48 2.93 -14.13 -21.62
N THR A 49 2.23 -13.91 -22.74
CA THR A 49 1.81 -12.57 -23.18
C THR A 49 0.81 -11.93 -22.20
N GLN A 50 -0.16 -12.71 -21.71
CA GLN A 50 -1.10 -12.27 -20.68
C GLN A 50 -0.38 -11.95 -19.37
N THR A 51 0.58 -12.79 -18.96
CA THR A 51 1.39 -12.58 -17.76
C THR A 51 2.21 -11.30 -17.87
N ILE A 52 2.89 -11.07 -19.00
CA ILE A 52 3.65 -9.83 -19.26
C ILE A 52 2.72 -8.61 -19.18
N LYS A 53 1.52 -8.71 -19.78
CA LYS A 53 0.54 -7.61 -19.73
C LYS A 53 0.08 -7.31 -18.31
N LYS A 54 -0.15 -8.34 -17.49
CA LYS A 54 -0.50 -8.20 -16.06
C LYS A 54 0.64 -7.56 -15.26
N LEU A 55 1.86 -8.07 -15.39
CA LEU A 55 3.05 -7.54 -14.71
C LEU A 55 3.33 -6.08 -15.10
N LYS A 56 3.19 -5.72 -16.38
CA LYS A 56 3.33 -4.32 -16.82
C LYS A 56 2.32 -3.39 -16.14
N LYS A 57 1.08 -3.84 -15.94
CA LYS A 57 0.07 -3.07 -15.21
C LYS A 57 0.43 -2.92 -13.74
N GLU A 58 0.89 -3.97 -13.09
CA GLU A 58 1.32 -3.93 -11.68
C GLU A 58 2.53 -3.00 -11.48
N ILE A 59 3.53 -3.07 -12.38
CA ILE A 59 4.68 -2.15 -12.36
C ILE A 59 4.23 -0.70 -12.49
N ALA A 60 3.25 -0.41 -13.35
CA ALA A 60 2.73 0.94 -13.51
C ALA A 60 2.05 1.45 -12.22
N VAL A 61 1.28 0.59 -11.53
CA VAL A 61 0.66 0.89 -10.23
C VAL A 61 1.72 1.20 -9.18
N TYR A 62 2.71 0.31 -9.00
CA TYR A 62 3.78 0.53 -8.02
C TYR A 62 4.60 1.79 -8.30
N LYS A 63 4.82 2.11 -9.58
CA LYS A 63 5.50 3.35 -9.97
C LYS A 63 4.69 4.57 -9.55
N MET A 64 3.38 4.58 -9.84
CA MET A 64 2.47 5.66 -9.43
C MET A 64 2.44 5.83 -7.90
N GLU A 65 2.34 4.72 -7.17
CA GLU A 65 2.38 4.70 -5.71
C GLU A 65 3.65 5.32 -5.15
N LYS A 66 4.80 4.83 -5.61
CA LYS A 66 6.11 5.28 -5.15
C LYS A 66 6.35 6.76 -5.44
N GLU A 67 5.99 7.21 -6.64
CA GLU A 67 6.23 8.60 -7.07
C GLU A 67 5.36 9.61 -6.28
N ASN A 68 4.16 9.21 -5.87
CA ASN A 68 3.22 10.10 -5.19
C ASN A 68 3.21 9.96 -3.67
N PHE A 69 3.85 8.92 -3.10
CA PHE A 69 3.81 8.62 -1.67
C PHE A 69 4.12 9.84 -0.79
N ALA A 70 5.22 10.56 -1.09
CA ALA A 70 5.62 11.72 -0.31
C ALA A 70 4.60 12.88 -0.41
N ILE A 71 4.03 13.10 -1.59
CA ILE A 71 3.05 14.17 -1.83
C ILE A 71 1.77 13.86 -1.04
N ILE A 72 1.21 12.67 -1.21
CA ILE A 72 -0.04 12.28 -0.57
C ILE A 72 0.13 12.17 0.95
N SER A 73 1.26 11.64 1.44
CA SER A 73 1.55 11.58 2.88
C SER A 73 1.64 12.97 3.50
N ASN A 74 2.27 13.93 2.81
CA ASN A 74 2.32 15.32 3.28
C ASN A 74 0.94 15.96 3.31
N LEU A 75 0.12 15.77 2.27
CA LEU A 75 -1.26 16.28 2.24
C LEU A 75 -2.11 15.66 3.36
N SER A 76 -1.92 14.38 3.65
CA SER A 76 -2.58 13.68 4.75
C SER A 76 -2.17 14.26 6.10
N ARG A 77 -0.88 14.49 6.32
CA ARG A 77 -0.38 15.19 7.52
C ARG A 77 -1.00 16.58 7.64
N ASP A 78 -1.05 17.34 6.55
CA ASP A 78 -1.56 18.71 6.56
C ASP A 78 -3.07 18.73 6.85
N PHE A 79 -3.82 17.72 6.41
CA PHE A 79 -5.22 17.51 6.78
C PHE A 79 -5.37 17.26 8.27
N VAL A 80 -4.63 16.29 8.82
CA VAL A 80 -4.69 15.93 10.25
C VAL A 80 -4.29 17.12 11.14
N GLN A 81 -3.31 17.93 10.73
CA GLN A 81 -2.92 19.14 11.43
C GLN A 81 -4.03 20.21 11.42
N ALA A 82 -4.69 20.39 10.28
CA ALA A 82 -5.80 21.32 10.14
C ALA A 82 -7.02 20.85 10.95
N GLN A 83 -7.31 19.55 10.95
CA GLN A 83 -8.33 18.89 11.76
C GLN A 83 -8.06 19.11 13.26
N LYS A 84 -6.84 18.82 13.74
CA LYS A 84 -6.41 19.02 15.13
C LYS A 84 -6.62 20.44 15.66
N THR A 85 -6.59 21.44 14.77
CA THR A 85 -6.69 22.86 15.12
C THR A 85 -8.02 23.49 14.72
N GLY A 86 -8.94 22.74 14.11
CA GLY A 86 -10.18 23.28 13.56
C GLY A 86 -9.97 24.32 12.45
N ASN A 87 -8.85 24.28 11.73
CA ASN A 87 -8.52 25.25 10.68
C ASN A 87 -9.37 25.01 9.42
N GLN A 88 -10.59 25.53 9.43
CA GLN A 88 -11.57 25.38 8.35
C GLN A 88 -11.05 25.83 6.98
N LYS A 89 -10.27 26.92 6.92
CA LYS A 89 -9.72 27.43 5.66
C LYS A 89 -8.74 26.43 5.04
N GLN A 90 -7.87 25.84 5.85
CA GLN A 90 -6.90 24.85 5.39
C GLN A 90 -7.58 23.53 5.02
N LEU A 91 -8.55 23.07 5.81
CA LEU A 91 -9.37 21.90 5.49
C LEU A 91 -10.07 22.09 4.12
N GLN A 92 -10.73 23.23 3.91
CA GLN A 92 -11.41 23.52 2.65
C GLN A 92 -10.45 23.57 1.45
N ALA A 93 -9.20 24.01 1.65
CA ALA A 93 -8.20 24.06 0.58
C ALA A 93 -7.68 22.68 0.18
N LEU A 94 -7.65 21.72 1.11
CA LEU A 94 -7.22 20.33 0.87
C LEU A 94 -8.31 19.46 0.24
N MET A 95 -9.56 19.82 0.45
CA MET A 95 -10.72 19.08 -0.02
C MET A 95 -11.21 19.52 -1.39
N ALA A 96 -11.88 18.61 -2.10
CA ALA A 96 -12.61 18.91 -3.31
C ALA A 96 -13.82 19.81 -2.99
N LYS A 97 -14.29 20.58 -3.97
CA LYS A 97 -15.33 21.61 -3.76
C LYS A 97 -16.68 21.01 -3.40
N GLU A 98 -16.89 19.75 -3.74
CA GLU A 98 -18.08 18.95 -3.47
C GLU A 98 -18.22 18.65 -1.97
N LEU A 99 -17.10 18.62 -1.22
CA LEU A 99 -17.11 18.41 0.22
C LEU A 99 -17.42 19.73 0.94
N THR A 100 -18.48 19.73 1.75
CA THR A 100 -18.96 20.91 2.45
C THR A 100 -18.60 20.86 3.93
N LEU A 101 -17.93 21.90 4.42
CA LEU A 101 -17.70 22.11 5.85
C LEU A 101 -18.84 22.88 6.51
N LYS A 102 -19.26 22.44 7.69
CA LYS A 102 -20.32 23.08 8.46
C LYS A 102 -19.96 23.16 9.94
N ASN A 103 -20.14 24.36 10.52
CA ASN A 103 -20.12 24.53 11.96
C ASN A 103 -21.53 24.29 12.51
N LYS A 104 -21.67 23.35 13.44
CA LYS A 104 -22.92 23.06 14.17
C LYS A 104 -22.57 22.34 15.46
N ASP A 105 -23.49 22.28 16.44
CA ASP A 105 -23.36 21.43 17.63
C ASP A 105 -22.02 21.55 18.37
N ASN A 106 -21.42 22.75 18.38
CA ASN A 106 -20.11 23.04 18.96
C ASN A 106 -18.94 22.23 18.34
N GLY A 107 -19.04 21.92 17.04
CA GLY A 107 -18.00 21.25 16.28
C GLY A 107 -17.96 21.68 14.81
N LEU A 108 -16.86 21.32 14.15
CA LEU A 108 -16.67 21.43 12.72
C LEU A 108 -16.90 20.06 12.08
N TYR A 109 -17.81 20.00 11.12
CA TYR A 109 -18.20 18.78 10.42
C TYR A 109 -17.90 18.89 8.93
N VAL A 110 -17.65 17.75 8.29
CA VAL A 110 -17.76 17.58 6.84
C VAL A 110 -18.99 16.75 6.51
N ILE A 111 -19.71 17.15 5.46
CA ILE A 111 -20.92 16.47 5.01
C ILE A 111 -20.59 15.65 3.77
N ILE A 112 -20.81 14.33 3.85
CA ILE A 112 -20.54 13.36 2.77
C ILE A 112 -21.74 12.42 2.70
N ASP A 113 -22.39 12.34 1.54
CA ASP A 113 -23.56 11.47 1.32
C ASP A 113 -24.68 11.65 2.38
N ASN A 114 -24.90 12.89 2.82
CA ASN A 114 -25.82 13.29 3.91
C ASN A 114 -25.45 12.75 5.30
N VAL A 115 -24.22 12.29 5.49
CA VAL A 115 -23.64 11.93 6.78
C VAL A 115 -22.72 13.05 7.25
N ASP A 116 -22.91 13.48 8.49
CA ASP A 116 -22.11 14.53 9.12
C ASP A 116 -20.97 13.90 9.93
N TRP A 117 -19.74 14.00 9.41
CA TRP A 117 -18.54 13.52 10.08
C TRP A 117 -17.90 14.64 10.90
N LEU A 118 -17.75 14.42 12.20
CA LEU A 118 -17.10 15.36 13.12
C LEU A 118 -15.59 15.39 12.88
N LEU A 119 -15.05 16.54 12.51
CA LEU A 119 -13.61 16.75 12.32
C LEU A 119 -12.94 17.35 13.56
N TYR A 120 -13.63 18.24 14.26
CA TYR A 120 -13.04 18.97 15.39
C TYR A 120 -14.10 19.42 16.39
N THR A 121 -13.82 19.30 17.69
CA THR A 121 -14.69 19.79 18.75
C THR A 121 -14.18 21.12 19.32
N LEU A 122 -15.08 22.09 19.52
CA LEU A 122 -14.75 23.39 20.10
C LEU A 122 -14.75 23.39 21.63
N ASP A 123 -15.30 22.35 22.28
CA ASP A 123 -15.34 22.25 23.74
C ASP A 123 -13.99 21.89 24.38
N GLY A 124 -13.02 21.47 23.54
CA GLY A 124 -11.70 21.06 23.98
C GLY A 124 -11.73 19.89 24.96
N LYS A 125 -12.81 19.11 25.07
CA LYS A 125 -12.87 17.97 26.00
C LYS A 125 -11.98 16.82 25.56
N ASN A 126 -11.99 16.57 24.24
CA ASN A 126 -11.15 15.59 23.59
C ASN A 126 -10.28 16.31 22.57
N TYR A 127 -9.01 15.95 22.49
CA TYR A 127 -8.09 16.51 21.49
C TYR A 127 -7.26 15.40 20.86
N LEU A 128 -6.93 15.59 19.58
CA LEU A 128 -6.05 14.68 18.85
C LEU A 128 -4.62 14.81 19.40
N ASP A 129 -4.14 13.76 20.05
CA ASP A 129 -2.81 13.71 20.66
C ASP A 129 -1.78 13.29 19.61
N ASP A 130 -1.98 12.10 19.04
CA ASP A 130 -1.06 11.45 18.11
C ASP A 130 -1.82 10.75 16.96
N TRP A 131 -1.10 10.40 15.90
CA TRP A 131 -1.65 9.69 14.76
C TRP A 131 -0.57 8.97 13.96
N VAL A 132 -0.96 7.93 13.21
CA VAL A 132 -0.04 7.16 12.38
C VAL A 132 -0.69 6.71 11.08
N ILE A 133 0.03 6.84 9.95
CA ILE A 133 -0.38 6.24 8.69
C ILE A 133 -0.15 4.73 8.78
N GLN A 134 -1.23 3.95 8.69
CA GLN A 134 -1.19 2.48 8.73
C GLN A 134 -1.22 1.85 7.35
N GLY A 135 -1.80 2.53 6.36
CA GLY A 135 -1.97 2.00 5.03
C GLY A 135 -1.93 3.10 3.97
N TYR A 136 -1.44 2.70 2.80
CA TYR A 136 -1.31 3.52 1.60
C TYR A 136 -1.48 2.59 0.40
N ASP A 137 -2.44 2.89 -0.49
CA ASP A 137 -2.59 2.17 -1.74
C ASP A 137 -3.13 3.08 -2.86
N TYR A 138 -2.82 2.69 -4.11
CA TYR A 138 -3.37 3.30 -5.30
C TYR A 138 -4.42 2.40 -5.94
N ASN A 139 -5.67 2.86 -5.93
CA ASN A 139 -6.74 2.24 -6.69
C ASN A 139 -6.67 2.69 -8.15
N LYS A 140 -6.17 1.82 -9.02
CA LYS A 140 -6.03 2.08 -10.46
C LYS A 140 -7.37 2.21 -11.21
N ASP A 141 -8.44 1.60 -10.71
CA ASP A 141 -9.73 1.54 -11.40
C ASP A 141 -10.44 2.90 -11.26
N ASN A 142 -10.29 3.52 -10.09
CA ASN A 142 -10.87 4.84 -9.78
C ASN A 142 -9.85 5.99 -9.90
N GLN A 143 -8.57 5.66 -10.08
CA GLN A 143 -7.41 6.56 -10.09
C GLN A 143 -7.33 7.40 -8.81
N THR A 144 -7.44 6.74 -7.66
CA THR A 144 -7.43 7.37 -6.35
C THR A 144 -6.32 6.81 -5.47
N PHE A 145 -5.82 7.63 -4.55
CA PHE A 145 -4.99 7.15 -3.44
C PHE A 145 -5.84 7.03 -2.19
N ASN A 146 -5.71 5.90 -1.50
CA ASN A 146 -6.36 5.66 -0.22
C ASN A 146 -5.30 5.70 0.89
N ILE A 147 -5.62 6.42 1.96
CA ILE A 147 -4.75 6.59 3.12
C ILE A 147 -5.53 6.20 4.36
N PHE A 148 -4.98 5.28 5.14
CA PHE A 148 -5.55 4.85 6.40
C PHE A 148 -4.71 5.41 7.53
N ILE A 149 -5.32 6.23 8.38
CA ILE A 149 -4.69 6.92 9.49
C ILE A 149 -5.37 6.45 10.77
N ARG A 150 -4.57 6.00 11.74
CA ARG A 150 -5.07 5.73 13.08
C ARG A 150 -4.82 6.95 13.94
N GLU A 151 -5.88 7.45 14.58
CA GLU A 151 -5.88 8.64 15.41
C GLU A 151 -6.04 8.28 16.90
N PHE A 152 -5.27 8.96 17.75
CA PHE A 152 -5.30 8.77 19.20
C PHE A 152 -5.76 10.06 19.87
N TYR A 153 -6.93 9.99 20.51
CA TYR A 153 -7.50 11.13 21.24
C TYR A 153 -7.25 11.00 22.74
N LYS A 154 -7.03 12.13 23.39
CA LYS A 154 -6.97 12.24 24.85
C LYS A 154 -8.09 13.13 25.36
N SER A 155 -8.59 12.79 26.54
CA SER A 155 -9.44 13.66 27.34
C SER A 155 -8.59 14.67 28.13
N ASN A 156 -9.19 15.78 28.55
CA ASN A 156 -8.56 16.74 29.48
C ASN A 156 -8.08 16.11 30.81
N ASN A 157 -8.61 14.94 31.17
CA ASN A 157 -8.13 14.17 32.32
C ASN A 157 -6.90 13.29 31.99
N VAL A 158 -6.29 13.48 30.80
CA VAL A 158 -5.10 12.78 30.25
C VAL A 158 -5.32 11.29 30.00
N GLU A 159 -6.54 10.80 30.15
CA GLU A 159 -6.92 9.44 29.77
C GLU A 159 -7.09 9.33 28.25
N LEU A 160 -6.57 8.26 27.68
CA LEU A 160 -6.79 7.92 26.28
C LEU A 160 -8.27 7.60 26.08
N VAL A 161 -8.86 8.22 25.06
CA VAL A 161 -10.20 7.83 24.60
C VAL A 161 -10.03 6.53 23.83
N SER A 162 -10.59 5.45 24.37
CA SER A 162 -10.63 4.12 23.75
C SER A 162 -12.01 3.87 23.14
N PRO A 163 -12.11 3.26 21.94
CA PRO A 163 -11.02 2.83 21.04
C PRO A 163 -10.43 3.99 20.20
N PRO A 164 -9.26 3.79 19.56
CA PRO A 164 -8.74 4.75 18.59
C PRO A 164 -9.64 4.83 17.37
N THR A 165 -9.69 6.01 16.76
CA THR A 165 -10.48 6.26 15.55
C THR A 165 -9.63 5.98 14.32
N PHE A 166 -10.22 5.35 13.30
CA PHE A 166 -9.55 5.14 12.01
C PHE A 166 -10.11 6.12 10.98
N LEU A 167 -9.27 7.04 10.53
CA LEU A 167 -9.57 7.96 9.44
C LEU A 167 -9.12 7.35 8.11
N HIS A 168 -10.04 7.26 7.16
CA HIS A 168 -9.74 6.89 5.78
C HIS A 168 -9.90 8.13 4.89
N LEU A 169 -8.83 8.50 4.19
CA LEU A 169 -8.81 9.62 3.22
C LEU A 169 -8.67 9.09 1.80
N VAL A 170 -9.51 9.58 0.89
CA VAL A 170 -9.44 9.27 -0.54
C VAL A 170 -9.03 10.51 -1.32
N PHE A 171 -7.88 10.44 -1.98
CA PHE A 171 -7.35 11.51 -2.82
C PHE A 171 -7.59 11.23 -4.31
N LYS A 172 -7.98 12.27 -5.05
CA LYS A 172 -8.07 12.24 -6.51
C LYS A 172 -7.51 13.53 -7.10
N LYS A 173 -6.98 13.45 -8.32
CA LYS A 173 -6.51 14.63 -9.04
C LYS A 173 -7.72 15.42 -9.58
N VAL A 174 -7.85 16.69 -9.18
CA VAL A 174 -8.90 17.62 -9.58
C VAL A 174 -8.23 18.90 -10.07
N HIS A 175 -8.37 19.23 -11.35
CA HIS A 175 -7.69 20.37 -11.99
C HIS A 175 -6.16 20.39 -11.72
N ASP A 176 -5.51 19.24 -11.94
CA ASP A 176 -4.07 19.04 -11.70
C ASP A 176 -3.57 19.10 -10.25
N GLU A 177 -4.46 19.30 -9.27
CA GLU A 177 -4.13 19.24 -7.85
C GLU A 177 -4.68 17.97 -7.20
N TRP A 178 -3.95 17.38 -6.27
CA TRP A 178 -4.48 16.31 -5.44
C TRP A 178 -5.41 16.90 -4.38
N LYS A 179 -6.67 16.42 -4.35
CA LYS A 179 -7.69 16.84 -3.39
C LYS A 179 -8.30 15.63 -2.72
N ILE A 180 -8.71 15.80 -1.46
CA ILE A 180 -9.54 14.83 -0.75
C ILE A 180 -10.93 14.88 -1.36
N VAL A 181 -11.37 13.77 -1.96
CA VAL A 181 -12.70 13.65 -2.58
C VAL A 181 -13.68 12.84 -1.73
N ASN A 182 -13.16 12.10 -0.75
CA ASN A 182 -13.96 11.39 0.23
C ASN A 182 -13.16 11.22 1.53
N LEU A 183 -13.86 11.14 2.65
CA LEU A 183 -13.31 10.67 3.91
C LEU A 183 -14.37 9.95 4.74
N GLU A 184 -13.93 9.06 5.60
CA GLU A 184 -14.79 8.36 6.55
C GLU A 184 -14.01 8.05 7.82
N PHE A 185 -14.74 7.91 8.92
CA PHE A 185 -14.19 7.42 10.18
C PHE A 185 -14.81 6.06 10.50
N ASP A 186 -13.96 5.08 10.80
CA ASP A 186 -14.36 3.82 11.43
C ASP A 186 -14.09 3.93 12.94
N VAL A 187 -15.16 3.85 13.75
CA VAL A 187 -15.19 4.19 15.19
C VAL A 187 -15.80 3.06 16.00
#